data_AF-A0A8S1BAW3-F1
#
_entry.id   AF-A0A8S1BAW3-F1
#
_cell.length_a   1.000
_cell.length_b   1.000
_cell.length_c   1.000
_cell.angle_alpha   90.00
_cell.angle_beta   90.00
_cell.angle_gamma   90.00
#
_symmetry.space_group_name_H-M   'P 1'
#
loop_
_entity.id
_entity.type
_entity.pdbx_description
1 polymer ?
#
loop_
_entity_poly.entity_id
_entity_poly.type
_entity_poly.pdbx_seq_one_letter_code
_entity_poly.pdbx_strand_id
1 'polypeptide(L)'
;MSRRSQHRRERITKRRLRDLSDPLQISDMLFREKYRVNKDLFMYLLEELRVHITPSQRSDAVPFELKLLSSLSFLATGSYQRIVGNECDISLSQSSVSRSHLTIVNALNAIMQKQIQFPCTEHQRNDVKVSFYRKFGVPGVIGCIDGTFVAIIRPKEHEDAYFCRNGYHAINVAIICDCDLKIIGINAAFGGSAHDSDVWHKMFLSGYIQRLYEQGETGWLLGDSGYPQRPWLMTPILHAEEGTPEAHYNDMHTRTRFTVERCIALLKARWRLDQAAFTRFYFSTFEKDSFAMGAAQPHWISEAGRCAMT
;
A
#
# COMPACT_ATOMS: atom_id res chain seq x y z
N MET A 1 45.21 11.80 -3.48
CA MET A 1 44.09 12.30 -2.64
C MET A 1 43.43 11.13 -1.91
N SER A 2 43.17 11.23 -0.61
CA SER A 2 42.50 10.17 0.17
C SER A 2 41.02 10.04 -0.23
N ARG A 3 40.46 8.82 -0.29
CA ARG A 3 39.03 8.55 -0.56
C ARG A 3 38.07 9.41 0.28
N ARG A 4 38.44 9.72 1.54
CA ARG A 4 37.67 10.61 2.42
C ARG A 4 37.56 12.04 1.90
N SER A 5 38.62 12.56 1.28
CA SER A 5 38.64 13.91 0.71
C SER A 5 37.76 14.03 -0.54
N GLN A 6 37.69 12.97 -1.34
CA GLN A 6 36.85 12.91 -2.54
C GLN A 6 35.35 12.87 -2.16
N HIS A 7 34.96 12.01 -1.22
CA HIS A 7 33.58 11.99 -0.72
C HIS A 7 33.14 13.30 -0.07
N ARG A 8 34.05 14.01 0.61
CA ARG A 8 33.74 15.33 1.17
C ARG A 8 33.43 16.35 0.06
N ARG A 9 34.21 16.36 -1.03
CA ARG A 9 33.96 17.24 -2.19
C ARG A 9 32.65 16.92 -2.90
N GLU A 10 32.35 15.64 -3.10
CA GLU A 10 31.09 15.19 -3.71
C GLU A 10 29.87 15.64 -2.88
N ARG A 11 29.93 15.51 -1.55
CA ARG A 11 28.85 15.98 -0.66
C ARG A 11 28.63 17.49 -0.74
N ILE A 12 29.70 18.29 -0.80
CA ILE A 12 29.60 19.75 -0.94
C ILE A 12 28.99 20.13 -2.29
N THR A 13 29.40 19.46 -3.36
CA THR A 13 28.89 19.71 -4.72
C THR A 13 27.39 19.41 -4.82
N LYS A 14 26.96 18.26 -4.30
CA LYS A 14 25.54 17.88 -4.24
C LYS A 14 24.69 18.85 -3.43
N ARG A 15 25.23 19.35 -2.31
CA ARG A 15 24.56 20.38 -1.51
C ARG A 15 24.36 21.67 -2.30
N ARG A 16 25.37 22.13 -3.03
CA ARG A 16 25.26 23.33 -3.87
C ARG A 16 24.23 23.17 -4.97
N LEU A 17 24.20 22.03 -5.67
CA LEU A 17 23.20 21.76 -6.70
C LEU A 17 21.78 21.81 -6.13
N ARG A 18 21.57 21.16 -4.98
CA ARG A 18 20.30 21.17 -4.26
C ARG A 18 19.85 22.58 -3.85
N ASP A 19 20.77 23.38 -3.33
CA ASP A 19 20.48 24.74 -2.87
C ASP A 19 20.23 25.70 -4.06
N LEU A 20 20.58 25.30 -5.29
CA LEU A 20 20.33 26.03 -6.55
C LEU A 20 19.10 25.53 -7.33
N SER A 21 18.49 24.41 -6.93
CA SER A 21 17.35 23.79 -7.62
C SER A 21 16.07 23.89 -6.79
N ASP A 22 14.98 24.36 -7.38
CA ASP A 22 13.63 24.22 -6.81
C ASP A 22 12.81 23.21 -7.64
N PRO A 23 12.62 21.98 -7.14
CA PRO A 23 11.90 20.94 -7.87
C PRO A 23 10.41 21.24 -8.10
N LEU A 24 9.85 22.26 -7.44
CA LEU A 24 8.46 22.67 -7.63
C LEU A 24 8.27 23.64 -8.80
N GLN A 25 9.36 24.18 -9.36
CA GLN A 25 9.33 25.07 -10.53
C GLN A 25 9.06 24.34 -11.86
N ILE A 26 9.21 23.01 -11.89
CA ILE A 26 8.90 22.23 -13.10
C ILE A 26 7.40 22.27 -13.41
N SER A 27 7.01 22.06 -14.66
CA SER A 27 5.58 22.05 -15.04
C SER A 27 4.81 20.92 -14.35
N ASP A 28 3.51 21.09 -14.16
CA ASP A 28 2.67 20.07 -13.50
C ASP A 28 2.65 18.74 -14.27
N MET A 29 2.76 18.80 -15.60
CA MET A 29 2.88 17.61 -16.45
C MET A 29 4.15 16.83 -16.10
N LEU A 30 5.32 17.50 -16.10
CA LEU A 30 6.60 16.88 -15.78
C LEU A 30 6.65 16.41 -14.31
N PHE A 31 6.04 17.17 -13.40
CA PHE A 31 5.94 16.79 -11.99
C PHE A 31 5.16 15.49 -11.82
N ARG A 32 4.01 15.36 -12.49
CA ARG A 32 3.20 14.13 -12.47
C ARG A 32 3.91 12.95 -13.11
N GLU A 33 4.63 13.16 -14.20
CA GLU A 33 5.40 12.10 -14.85
C GLU A 33 6.50 11.57 -13.94
N LYS A 34 7.22 12.49 -13.29
CA LYS A 34 8.38 12.19 -12.44
C LYS A 34 8.00 11.60 -11.08
N TYR A 35 7.00 12.17 -10.41
CA TYR A 35 6.65 11.83 -9.02
C TYR A 35 5.35 11.04 -8.90
N ARG A 36 4.60 10.83 -10.00
CA ARG A 36 3.33 10.08 -10.07
C ARG A 36 2.19 10.66 -9.23
N VAL A 37 2.38 11.87 -8.71
CA VAL A 37 1.41 12.67 -7.97
C VAL A 37 1.38 14.08 -8.56
N ASN A 38 0.27 14.80 -8.39
CA ASN A 38 0.21 16.21 -8.74
C ASN A 38 0.76 17.08 -7.58
N LYS A 39 0.97 18.37 -7.84
CA LYS A 39 1.53 19.29 -6.83
C LYS A 39 0.59 19.49 -5.64
N ASP A 40 -0.72 19.53 -5.87
CA ASP A 40 -1.71 19.70 -4.79
C ASP A 40 -1.65 18.54 -3.80
N LEU A 41 -1.62 17.30 -4.30
CA LEU A 41 -1.46 16.11 -3.47
C LEU A 41 -0.09 16.08 -2.78
N PHE A 42 0.97 16.52 -3.47
CA PHE A 42 2.27 16.65 -2.85
C PHE A 42 2.26 17.63 -1.68
N MET A 43 1.66 18.81 -1.83
CA MET A 43 1.56 19.81 -0.77
C MET A 43 0.67 19.32 0.38
N TYR A 44 -0.43 18.64 0.07
CA TYR A 44 -1.26 17.98 1.08
C TYR A 44 -0.47 16.95 1.89
N LEU A 45 0.25 16.04 1.20
CA LEU A 45 1.10 15.04 1.86
C LEU A 45 2.21 15.68 2.69
N LEU A 46 2.80 16.77 2.20
CA LEU A 46 3.82 17.50 2.92
C LEU A 46 3.28 18.05 4.25
N GLU A 47 2.07 18.61 4.27
CA GLU A 47 1.49 19.12 5.51
C GLU A 47 1.06 17.99 6.45
N GLU A 48 0.36 16.97 5.94
CA GLU A 48 -0.11 15.83 6.74
C GLU A 48 1.03 15.04 7.38
N LEU A 49 2.14 14.84 6.67
CA LEU A 49 3.27 14.07 7.18
C LEU A 49 4.20 14.89 8.10
N ARG A 50 4.08 16.22 8.10
CA ARG A 50 4.97 17.12 8.86
C ARG A 50 4.97 16.82 10.35
N VAL A 51 3.79 16.52 10.92
CA VAL A 51 3.62 16.25 12.36
C VAL A 51 4.28 14.93 12.80
N HIS A 52 4.57 14.03 11.85
CA HIS A 52 5.16 12.72 12.12
C HIS A 52 6.68 12.70 11.90
N ILE A 53 7.29 13.84 11.57
CA ILE A 53 8.71 13.92 11.22
C ILE A 53 9.43 14.86 12.17
N THR A 54 10.43 14.33 12.86
CA THR A 54 11.28 15.13 13.75
C THR A 54 12.11 16.13 12.94
N PRO A 55 12.00 17.45 13.22
CA PRO A 55 12.85 18.45 12.60
C PRO A 55 14.32 18.18 12.93
N SER A 56 15.20 18.31 11.94
CA SER A 56 16.62 18.18 12.19
C SER A 56 17.20 19.52 12.60
N GLN A 57 17.95 19.55 13.71
CA GLN A 57 18.67 20.73 14.19
C GLN A 57 19.98 20.99 13.42
N ARG A 58 20.31 20.14 12.43
CA ARG A 58 21.52 20.26 11.63
C ARG A 58 21.29 21.21 10.45
N SER A 59 22.18 22.19 10.30
CA SER A 59 22.16 23.13 9.16
C SER A 59 22.47 22.48 7.81
N ASP A 60 22.97 21.24 7.77
CA ASP A 60 23.22 20.45 6.56
C ASP A 60 22.18 19.35 6.34
N ALA A 61 21.08 19.35 7.11
CA ALA A 61 20.00 18.39 6.94
C ALA A 61 19.38 18.46 5.54
N VAL A 62 18.79 17.35 5.11
CA VAL A 62 17.97 17.33 3.89
C VAL A 62 16.62 17.96 4.24
N PRO A 63 16.19 19.02 3.51
CA PRO A 63 14.85 19.59 3.62
C PRO A 63 13.77 18.52 3.48
N PHE A 64 12.65 18.70 4.18
CA PHE A 64 11.63 17.67 4.25
C PHE A 64 10.96 17.44 2.88
N GLU A 65 10.72 18.50 2.13
CA GLU A 65 10.23 18.51 0.76
C GLU A 65 11.06 17.58 -0.12
N LEU A 66 12.39 17.67 0.00
CA LEU A 66 13.32 16.84 -0.76
C LEU A 66 13.36 15.39 -0.28
N LYS A 67 13.11 15.12 1.00
CA LYS A 67 12.94 13.74 1.49
C LYS A 67 11.71 13.10 0.85
N LEU A 68 10.61 13.85 0.78
CA LEU A 68 9.36 13.39 0.19
C LEU A 68 9.51 13.18 -1.33
N LEU A 69 10.03 14.17 -2.05
CA LEU A 69 10.29 14.07 -3.50
C LEU A 69 11.24 12.92 -3.84
N SER A 70 12.31 12.75 -3.05
CA SER A 70 13.24 11.63 -3.24
C SER A 70 12.57 10.28 -3.02
N SER A 71 11.63 10.18 -2.08
CA SER A 71 10.89 8.95 -1.80
C SER A 71 9.87 8.67 -2.90
N LEU A 72 9.14 9.71 -3.34
CA LEU A 72 8.19 9.60 -4.45
C LEU A 72 8.88 9.22 -5.76
N SER A 73 10.03 9.82 -6.09
CA SER A 73 10.79 9.44 -7.29
C SER A 73 11.27 7.98 -7.21
N PHE A 74 11.72 7.53 -6.03
CA PHE A 74 12.08 6.12 -5.83
C PHE A 74 10.90 5.17 -6.07
N LEU A 75 9.72 5.48 -5.51
CA LEU A 75 8.50 4.70 -5.72
C LEU A 75 8.00 4.76 -7.18
N ALA A 76 8.07 5.93 -7.81
CA ALA A 76 7.59 6.17 -9.18
C ALA A 76 8.42 5.45 -10.25
N THR A 77 9.74 5.41 -10.05
CA THR A 77 10.69 4.84 -11.01
C THR A 77 10.96 3.37 -10.76
N GLY A 78 10.77 2.90 -9.52
CA GLY A 78 11.19 1.56 -9.10
C GLY A 78 12.69 1.33 -9.30
N SER A 79 13.49 2.41 -9.39
CA SER A 79 14.88 2.38 -9.81
C SER A 79 15.85 2.32 -8.63
N TYR A 80 17.14 2.15 -8.90
CA TYR A 80 18.16 2.17 -7.84
C TYR A 80 18.24 3.55 -7.19
N GLN A 81 18.32 3.60 -5.85
CA GLN A 81 18.46 4.85 -5.08
C GLN A 81 19.63 5.74 -5.53
N ARG A 82 20.69 5.14 -6.09
CA ARG A 82 21.84 5.89 -6.66
C ARG A 82 21.43 6.73 -7.87
N ILE A 83 20.52 6.24 -8.69
CA ILE A 83 20.00 6.95 -9.87
C ILE A 83 19.12 8.11 -9.40
N VAL A 84 18.16 7.83 -8.51
CA VAL A 84 17.27 8.84 -7.91
C VAL A 84 18.05 9.94 -7.20
N GLY A 85 19.06 9.58 -6.39
CA GLY A 85 19.90 10.56 -5.70
C GLY A 85 20.86 11.34 -6.60
N ASN A 86 21.08 10.90 -7.84
CA ASN A 86 21.91 11.62 -8.82
C ASN A 86 21.08 12.52 -9.75
N GLU A 87 19.76 12.51 -9.65
CA GLU A 87 18.92 13.48 -10.35
C GLU A 87 19.29 14.89 -9.89
N CYS A 88 19.47 15.81 -10.84
CA CYS A 88 19.95 17.17 -10.55
C CYS A 88 19.06 17.88 -9.52
N ASP A 89 17.75 17.66 -9.57
CA ASP A 89 16.76 18.29 -8.68
C ASP A 89 16.71 17.68 -7.27
N ILE A 90 17.29 16.48 -7.06
CA ILE A 90 17.30 15.81 -5.74
C ILE A 90 18.71 15.90 -5.13
N SER A 91 19.73 15.54 -5.92
CA SER A 91 21.15 15.66 -5.56
C SER A 91 21.48 15.10 -4.16
N LEU A 92 21.05 13.88 -3.86
CA LEU A 92 21.29 13.19 -2.58
C LEU A 92 22.29 12.03 -2.72
N SER A 93 23.08 11.75 -1.67
CA SER A 93 23.81 10.47 -1.61
C SER A 93 22.83 9.31 -1.44
N GLN A 94 23.19 8.10 -1.88
CA GLN A 94 22.34 6.92 -1.69
C GLN A 94 21.99 6.70 -0.21
N SER A 95 22.93 6.91 0.71
CA SER A 95 22.68 6.86 2.16
C SER A 95 21.70 7.93 2.67
N SER A 96 21.60 9.08 2.02
CA SER A 96 20.60 10.10 2.35
C SER A 96 19.23 9.75 1.76
N VAL A 97 19.18 9.20 0.54
CA VAL A 97 17.93 8.67 -0.04
C VAL A 97 17.35 7.57 0.85
N SER A 98 18.16 6.59 1.25
CA SER A 98 17.74 5.49 2.14
C SER A 98 17.15 6.00 3.46
N ARG A 99 17.84 6.91 4.17
CA ARG A 99 17.35 7.47 5.43
C ARG A 99 16.07 8.29 5.23
N SER A 100 16.01 9.07 4.15
CA SER A 100 14.84 9.87 3.80
C SER A 100 13.63 8.97 3.57
N HIS A 101 13.81 7.90 2.77
CA HIS A 101 12.77 6.93 2.49
C HIS A 101 12.24 6.26 3.75
N LEU A 102 13.10 5.82 4.67
CA LEU A 102 12.68 5.26 5.95
C LEU A 102 11.85 6.26 6.78
N THR A 103 12.28 7.53 6.84
CA THR A 103 11.51 8.58 7.50
C THR A 103 10.13 8.76 6.88
N ILE A 104 10.04 8.80 5.54
CA ILE A 104 8.77 8.98 4.84
C ILE A 104 7.86 7.76 5.02
N VAL A 105 8.38 6.54 4.92
CA VAL A 105 7.60 5.31 5.13
C VAL A 105 7.02 5.26 6.55
N ASN A 106 7.81 5.61 7.56
CA ASN A 106 7.31 5.65 8.94
C ASN A 106 6.20 6.70 9.13
N ALA A 107 6.36 7.88 8.51
CA ALA A 107 5.33 8.91 8.55
C ALA A 107 4.05 8.49 7.79
N LEU A 108 4.18 7.83 6.63
CA LEU A 108 3.06 7.28 5.88
C LEU A 108 2.31 6.20 6.68
N ASN A 109 3.04 5.32 7.37
CA ASN A 109 2.46 4.32 8.24
C ASN A 109 1.65 4.95 9.39
N ALA A 110 2.11 6.09 9.92
CA ALA A 110 1.40 6.79 10.99
C ALA A 110 0.05 7.37 10.55
N ILE A 111 -0.08 7.80 9.28
CA ILE A 111 -1.35 8.32 8.74
C ILE A 111 -2.20 7.24 8.07
N MET A 112 -1.69 6.02 7.90
CA MET A 112 -2.36 4.96 7.15
C MET A 112 -3.76 4.64 7.67
N GLN A 113 -3.95 4.61 8.99
CA GLN A 113 -5.25 4.36 9.64
C GLN A 113 -6.28 5.47 9.36
N LYS A 114 -5.83 6.71 9.16
CA LYS A 114 -6.69 7.84 8.80
C LYS A 114 -7.13 7.74 7.33
N GLN A 115 -6.27 7.22 6.46
CA GLN A 115 -6.49 7.21 5.01
C GLN A 115 -7.22 5.96 4.51
N ILE A 116 -6.93 4.79 5.10
CA ILE A 116 -7.54 3.50 4.75
C ILE A 116 -8.56 3.17 5.83
N GLN A 117 -9.82 3.48 5.57
CA GLN A 117 -10.93 3.25 6.49
C GLN A 117 -12.03 2.46 5.82
N PHE A 118 -12.44 1.39 6.48
CA PHE A 118 -13.65 0.69 6.14
C PHE A 118 -14.87 1.51 6.59
N PRO A 119 -16.00 1.50 5.89
CA PRO A 119 -17.23 2.16 6.33
C PRO A 119 -17.70 1.61 7.69
N CYS A 120 -17.49 2.40 8.75
CA CYS A 120 -17.72 1.99 10.14
C CYS A 120 -19.19 2.13 10.56
N THR A 121 -19.93 3.06 9.95
CA THR A 121 -21.35 3.25 10.23
C THR A 121 -22.23 2.52 9.22
N GLU A 122 -23.42 2.10 9.64
CA GLU A 122 -24.39 1.47 8.75
C GLU A 122 -24.75 2.40 7.58
N HIS A 123 -24.88 3.71 7.83
CA HIS A 123 -25.14 4.70 6.79
C HIS A 123 -24.05 4.70 5.71
N GLN A 124 -22.77 4.77 6.11
CA GLN A 124 -21.65 4.69 5.16
C GLN A 124 -21.64 3.37 4.38
N ARG A 125 -21.95 2.25 5.04
CA ARG A 125 -22.06 0.95 4.36
C ARG A 125 -23.21 0.93 3.37
N ASN A 126 -24.34 1.53 3.70
CA ASN A 126 -25.49 1.64 2.80
C ASN A 126 -25.18 2.53 1.59
N ASP A 127 -24.42 3.62 1.77
CA ASP A 127 -23.94 4.43 0.65
C ASP A 127 -23.04 3.63 -0.31
N VAL A 128 -22.16 2.79 0.23
CA VAL A 128 -21.33 1.87 -0.58
C VAL A 128 -22.20 0.86 -1.33
N LYS A 129 -23.17 0.23 -0.66
CA LYS A 129 -24.14 -0.71 -1.30
C LYS A 129 -24.88 -0.05 -2.45
N VAL A 130 -25.39 1.17 -2.24
CA VAL A 130 -26.10 1.94 -3.27
C VAL A 130 -25.16 2.27 -4.44
N SER A 131 -23.90 2.63 -4.16
CA SER A 131 -22.93 2.98 -5.19
C SER A 131 -22.54 1.78 -6.05
N PHE A 132 -22.31 0.61 -5.44
CA PHE A 132 -22.10 -0.65 -6.18
C PHE A 132 -23.32 -1.03 -7.02
N TYR A 133 -24.53 -0.95 -6.46
CA TYR A 133 -25.75 -1.26 -7.19
C TYR A 133 -25.95 -0.34 -8.40
N ARG A 134 -25.73 0.98 -8.24
CA ARG A 134 -25.83 1.95 -9.35
C ARG A 134 -24.82 1.68 -10.47
N LYS A 135 -23.61 1.24 -10.13
CA LYS A 135 -22.51 1.06 -11.09
C LYS A 135 -22.51 -0.30 -11.77
N PHE A 136 -22.90 -1.35 -11.04
CA PHE A 136 -22.75 -2.74 -11.49
C PHE A 136 -24.03 -3.57 -11.40
N GLY A 137 -25.11 -3.06 -10.79
CA GLY A 137 -26.38 -3.77 -10.65
C GLY A 137 -26.39 -4.88 -9.58
N VAL A 138 -25.31 -5.03 -8.81
CA VAL A 138 -25.22 -6.05 -7.74
C VAL A 138 -25.59 -5.41 -6.40
N PRO A 139 -26.67 -5.85 -5.73
CA PRO A 139 -27.08 -5.32 -4.43
C PRO A 139 -26.15 -5.79 -3.31
N GLY A 140 -26.18 -5.12 -2.15
CA GLY A 140 -25.56 -5.61 -0.92
C GLY A 140 -24.02 -5.60 -0.87
N VAL A 141 -23.34 -5.21 -1.95
CA VAL A 141 -21.86 -5.21 -2.00
C VAL A 141 -21.30 -4.07 -1.14
N ILE A 142 -20.44 -4.41 -0.17
CA ILE A 142 -19.73 -3.46 0.70
C ILE A 142 -18.24 -3.32 0.37
N GLY A 143 -17.78 -4.00 -0.67
CA GLY A 143 -16.41 -3.95 -1.18
C GLY A 143 -16.06 -5.18 -2.03
N CYS A 144 -14.94 -5.11 -2.73
CA CYS A 144 -14.36 -6.26 -3.43
C CYS A 144 -12.99 -6.56 -2.83
N ILE A 145 -12.68 -7.83 -2.60
CA ILE A 145 -11.42 -8.30 -2.01
C ILE A 145 -10.63 -9.13 -3.02
N ASP A 146 -9.33 -8.91 -3.06
CA ASP A 146 -8.41 -9.75 -3.83
C ASP A 146 -6.99 -9.75 -3.22
N GLY A 147 -6.26 -10.82 -3.50
CA GLY A 147 -4.88 -11.02 -3.09
C GLY A 147 -3.90 -10.49 -4.14
N THR A 148 -2.76 -9.98 -3.69
CA THR A 148 -1.66 -9.64 -4.58
C THR A 148 -0.31 -9.89 -3.92
N PHE A 149 0.63 -10.39 -4.71
CA PHE A 149 2.02 -10.52 -4.28
C PHE A 149 2.80 -9.22 -4.52
N VAL A 150 3.57 -8.80 -3.51
CA VAL A 150 4.59 -7.75 -3.59
C VAL A 150 5.96 -8.41 -3.45
N ALA A 151 6.80 -8.30 -4.47
CA ALA A 151 8.09 -9.00 -4.51
C ALA A 151 9.08 -8.47 -3.46
N ILE A 152 9.70 -9.37 -2.71
CA ILE A 152 10.72 -9.08 -1.70
C ILE A 152 12.06 -9.78 -1.98
N ILE A 153 13.15 -9.28 -1.39
CA ILE A 153 14.43 -9.96 -1.50
C ILE A 153 14.26 -11.24 -0.70
N ARG A 154 14.83 -12.34 -1.21
CA ARG A 154 15.03 -13.57 -0.45
C ARG A 154 15.45 -13.24 1.00
N PRO A 155 14.57 -13.46 1.98
CA PRO A 155 14.92 -13.20 3.36
C PRO A 155 15.92 -14.25 3.83
N LYS A 156 16.77 -13.90 4.79
CA LYS A 156 17.76 -14.84 5.35
C LYS A 156 17.14 -15.82 6.33
N GLU A 157 16.06 -15.40 6.99
CA GLU A 157 15.32 -16.17 7.99
C GLU A 157 13.94 -16.53 7.43
N HIS A 158 13.45 -17.74 7.73
CA HIS A 158 12.13 -18.23 7.33
C HIS A 158 11.79 -18.03 5.84
N GLU A 159 12.77 -18.26 4.97
CA GLU A 159 12.67 -18.03 3.53
C GLU A 159 11.44 -18.68 2.88
N ASP A 160 11.19 -19.92 3.25
CA ASP A 160 10.10 -20.77 2.77
C ASP A 160 8.73 -20.12 3.00
N ALA A 161 8.55 -19.39 4.10
CA ALA A 161 7.33 -18.65 4.38
C ALA A 161 7.04 -17.54 3.35
N TYR A 162 8.07 -17.04 2.66
CA TYR A 162 7.93 -15.97 1.69
C TYR A 162 7.96 -16.45 0.24
N PHE A 163 8.28 -17.72 -0.02
CA PHE A 163 8.34 -18.25 -1.38
C PHE A 163 6.93 -18.48 -1.94
N CYS A 164 6.55 -17.72 -2.97
CA CYS A 164 5.22 -17.79 -3.56
C CYS A 164 5.12 -18.77 -4.73
N ARG A 165 3.89 -19.12 -5.10
CA ARG A 165 3.58 -20.02 -6.23
C ARG A 165 4.13 -19.55 -7.58
N ASN A 166 4.48 -18.27 -7.71
CA ASN A 166 5.04 -17.70 -8.94
C ASN A 166 6.58 -17.83 -9.02
N GLY A 167 7.22 -18.53 -8.09
CA GLY A 167 8.66 -18.85 -8.14
C GLY A 167 9.59 -17.74 -7.64
N TYR A 168 9.08 -16.79 -6.84
CA TYR A 168 9.88 -15.73 -6.21
C TYR A 168 9.43 -15.45 -4.78
N HIS A 169 10.25 -14.76 -3.99
CA HIS A 169 9.90 -14.36 -2.62
C HIS A 169 9.00 -13.12 -2.63
N ALA A 170 7.90 -13.18 -1.90
CA ALA A 170 6.90 -12.12 -1.87
C ALA A 170 6.25 -11.97 -0.48
N ILE A 171 5.60 -10.84 -0.26
CA ILE A 171 4.56 -10.65 0.74
C ILE A 171 3.22 -10.87 0.04
N ASN A 172 2.34 -11.67 0.63
CA ASN A 172 0.94 -11.77 0.20
C ASN A 172 0.14 -10.63 0.86
N VAL A 173 -0.45 -9.77 0.02
CA VAL A 173 -1.22 -8.61 0.45
C VAL A 173 -2.67 -8.77 0.02
N ALA A 174 -3.60 -8.85 0.97
CA ALA A 174 -5.02 -8.75 0.67
C ALA A 174 -5.45 -7.28 0.66
N ILE A 175 -6.18 -6.87 -0.38
CA ILE A 175 -6.70 -5.50 -0.55
C ILE A 175 -8.22 -5.57 -0.69
N ILE A 176 -8.91 -4.67 0.00
CA ILE A 176 -10.34 -4.42 -0.17
C ILE A 176 -10.50 -3.01 -0.73
N CYS A 177 -11.26 -2.88 -1.81
CA CYS A 177 -11.62 -1.58 -2.36
C CYS A 177 -13.13 -1.39 -2.52
N ASP A 178 -13.57 -0.14 -2.55
CA ASP A 178 -14.93 0.22 -2.95
C ASP A 178 -15.08 0.32 -4.48
N CYS A 179 -16.27 0.70 -4.94
CA CYS A 179 -16.59 0.82 -6.35
C CYS A 179 -15.81 1.93 -7.08
N ASP A 180 -15.21 2.88 -6.36
CA ASP A 180 -14.42 4.00 -6.90
C ASP A 180 -12.92 3.79 -6.74
N LEU A 181 -12.51 2.53 -6.50
CA LEU A 181 -11.12 2.10 -6.38
C LEU A 181 -10.41 2.71 -5.15
N LYS A 182 -11.17 3.16 -4.15
CA LYS A 182 -10.60 3.57 -2.87
C LYS A 182 -10.28 2.31 -2.07
N ILE A 183 -9.03 2.19 -1.63
CA ILE A 183 -8.63 1.11 -0.73
C ILE A 183 -9.22 1.40 0.64
N ILE A 184 -10.06 0.48 1.12
CA ILE A 184 -10.79 0.58 2.40
C ILE A 184 -10.37 -0.51 3.39
N GLY A 185 -9.54 -1.46 2.96
CA GLY A 185 -8.95 -2.47 3.82
C GLY A 185 -7.67 -3.03 3.21
N ILE A 186 -6.69 -3.34 4.06
CA ILE A 186 -5.43 -3.96 3.63
C ILE A 186 -4.91 -4.91 4.72
N ASN A 187 -4.30 -6.02 4.31
CA ASN A 187 -3.52 -6.89 5.18
C ASN A 187 -2.25 -7.33 4.46
N ALA A 188 -1.07 -6.96 4.97
CA ALA A 188 0.24 -7.24 4.38
C ALA A 188 1.17 -8.01 5.34
N ALA A 189 0.60 -8.76 6.27
CA ALA A 189 1.35 -9.43 7.35
C ALA A 189 1.83 -10.86 7.01
N PHE A 190 1.61 -11.32 5.77
CA PHE A 190 1.84 -12.71 5.38
C PHE A 190 2.89 -12.83 4.29
N GLY A 191 3.73 -13.86 4.38
CA GLY A 191 4.65 -14.21 3.30
C GLY A 191 3.94 -14.87 2.13
N GLY A 192 4.63 -14.98 1.01
CA GLY A 192 4.13 -15.44 -0.28
C GLY A 192 3.64 -16.89 -0.31
N SER A 193 3.95 -17.71 0.69
CA SER A 193 3.44 -19.08 0.78
C SER A 193 2.03 -19.17 1.35
N ALA A 194 1.53 -18.10 2.00
CA ALA A 194 0.19 -18.08 2.58
C ALA A 194 -0.91 -17.99 1.49
N HIS A 195 -2.01 -18.72 1.68
CA HIS A 195 -3.18 -18.61 0.83
C HIS A 195 -3.99 -17.35 1.13
N ASP A 196 -4.67 -16.81 0.12
CA ASP A 196 -5.49 -15.60 0.26
C ASP A 196 -6.59 -15.76 1.31
N SER A 197 -7.14 -16.97 1.45
CA SER A 197 -8.07 -17.34 2.51
C SER A 197 -7.49 -17.18 3.92
N ASP A 198 -6.20 -17.52 4.12
CA ASP A 198 -5.52 -17.41 5.42
C ASP A 198 -5.28 -15.93 5.77
N VAL A 199 -4.87 -15.14 4.77
CA VAL A 199 -4.68 -13.70 4.90
C VAL A 199 -5.99 -13.01 5.28
N TRP A 200 -7.10 -13.39 4.63
CA TRP A 200 -8.43 -12.90 4.97
C TRP A 200 -8.87 -13.33 6.36
N HIS A 201 -8.72 -14.61 6.73
CA HIS A 201 -9.15 -15.10 8.04
C HIS A 201 -8.44 -14.36 9.19
N LYS A 202 -7.18 -13.96 9.00
CA LYS A 202 -6.39 -13.22 9.98
C LYS A 202 -6.51 -11.70 9.85
N MET A 203 -7.27 -11.21 8.88
CA MET A 203 -7.57 -9.78 8.73
C MET A 203 -8.63 -9.36 9.75
N PHE A 204 -8.39 -8.28 10.49
CA PHE A 204 -9.34 -7.75 11.48
C PHE A 204 -10.75 -7.55 10.90
N LEU A 205 -10.83 -7.06 9.66
CA LEU A 205 -12.09 -6.80 8.98
C LEU A 205 -12.94 -8.07 8.77
N SER A 206 -12.34 -9.26 8.73
CA SER A 206 -13.09 -10.51 8.64
C SER A 206 -13.99 -10.71 9.87
N GLY A 207 -13.43 -10.60 11.07
CA GLY A 207 -14.19 -10.72 12.32
C GLY A 207 -15.13 -9.54 12.59
N TYR A 208 -14.84 -8.35 12.04
CA TYR A 208 -15.76 -7.22 12.11
C TYR A 208 -17.00 -7.45 11.22
N ILE A 209 -16.80 -7.82 9.96
CA ILE A 209 -17.88 -8.03 8.99
C ILE A 209 -18.75 -9.23 9.39
N GLN A 210 -18.15 -10.29 9.94
CA GLN A 210 -18.92 -11.40 10.52
C GLN A 210 -19.86 -10.92 11.64
N ARG A 211 -19.37 -10.08 12.56
CA ARG A 211 -20.21 -9.54 13.65
C ARG A 211 -21.37 -8.68 13.14
N LEU A 212 -21.15 -7.91 12.07
CA LEU A 212 -22.23 -7.14 11.44
C LEU A 212 -23.35 -8.06 10.93
N TYR A 213 -22.98 -9.17 10.29
CA TYR A 213 -23.94 -10.17 9.84
C TYR A 213 -24.69 -10.83 11.02
N GLU A 214 -23.97 -11.19 12.09
CA GLU A 214 -24.57 -11.76 13.31
C GLU A 214 -25.52 -10.79 14.01
N GLN A 215 -25.32 -9.48 13.83
CA GLN A 215 -26.21 -8.41 14.30
C GLN A 215 -27.40 -8.14 13.35
N GLY A 216 -27.53 -8.91 12.26
CA GLY A 216 -28.63 -8.82 11.31
C GLY A 216 -28.39 -7.85 10.16
N GLU A 217 -27.20 -7.27 10.01
CA GLU A 217 -26.89 -6.45 8.85
C GLU A 217 -26.70 -7.31 7.59
N THR A 218 -27.30 -6.88 6.49
CA THR A 218 -27.15 -7.53 5.18
C THR A 218 -26.10 -6.78 4.34
N GLY A 219 -25.00 -7.47 4.03
CA GLY A 219 -23.96 -6.96 3.14
C GLY A 219 -22.80 -7.93 3.00
N TRP A 220 -22.11 -7.90 1.86
CA TRP A 220 -21.06 -8.86 1.55
C TRP A 220 -19.92 -8.26 0.74
N LEU A 221 -18.73 -8.81 0.94
CA LEU A 221 -17.62 -8.64 0.02
C LEU A 221 -17.76 -9.59 -1.17
N LEU A 222 -17.21 -9.20 -2.32
CA LEU A 222 -17.00 -10.10 -3.45
C LEU A 222 -15.54 -10.51 -3.51
N GLY A 223 -15.25 -11.80 -3.42
CA GLY A 223 -13.92 -12.39 -3.55
C GLY A 223 -13.84 -13.40 -4.69
N ASP A 224 -12.63 -13.79 -5.07
CA ASP A 224 -12.43 -14.85 -6.05
C ASP A 224 -12.78 -16.25 -5.48
N SER A 225 -12.62 -17.30 -6.29
CA SER A 225 -12.88 -18.69 -5.87
C SER A 225 -11.87 -19.23 -4.87
N GLY A 226 -10.77 -18.53 -4.60
CA GLY A 226 -9.79 -18.89 -3.58
C GLY A 226 -10.24 -18.55 -2.16
N TYR A 227 -11.26 -17.69 -2.02
CA TYR A 227 -11.87 -17.37 -0.74
C TYR A 227 -12.98 -18.37 -0.35
N PRO A 228 -13.27 -18.50 0.96
CA PRO A 228 -14.37 -19.35 1.41
C PRO A 228 -15.72 -18.62 1.26
N GLN A 229 -16.71 -19.27 0.63
CA GLN A 229 -18.09 -18.76 0.55
C GLN A 229 -18.68 -18.57 1.97
N ARG A 230 -19.22 -17.39 2.24
CA ARG A 230 -19.88 -17.01 3.50
C ARG A 230 -21.07 -16.08 3.22
N PRO A 231 -22.01 -15.90 4.15
CA PRO A 231 -23.08 -14.92 4.01
C PRO A 231 -22.59 -13.47 3.80
N TRP A 232 -21.38 -13.16 4.28
CA TRP A 232 -20.73 -11.86 4.17
C TRP A 232 -19.52 -11.81 3.22
N LEU A 233 -19.23 -12.91 2.52
CA LEU A 233 -18.18 -13.01 1.50
C LEU A 233 -18.65 -13.95 0.41
N MET A 234 -19.11 -13.39 -0.70
CA MET A 234 -19.57 -14.16 -1.84
C MET A 234 -18.41 -14.48 -2.77
N THR A 235 -18.45 -15.66 -3.37
CA THR A 235 -17.52 -16.16 -4.38
C THR A 235 -18.31 -16.64 -5.62
N PRO A 236 -17.68 -16.80 -6.80
CA PRO A 236 -18.36 -17.31 -7.97
C PRO A 236 -18.84 -18.77 -7.76
N ILE A 237 -19.98 -19.12 -8.37
CA ILE A 237 -20.50 -20.48 -8.40
C ILE A 237 -19.71 -21.28 -9.42
N LEU A 238 -18.98 -22.31 -8.97
CA LEU A 238 -18.20 -23.17 -9.87
C LEU A 238 -19.13 -24.03 -10.72
N HIS A 239 -18.74 -24.29 -11.97
CA HIS A 239 -19.46 -25.16 -12.91
C HIS A 239 -20.89 -24.70 -13.25
N ALA A 240 -21.16 -23.38 -13.23
CA ALA A 240 -22.43 -22.84 -13.71
C ALA A 240 -22.61 -23.07 -15.22
N GLU A 241 -23.74 -23.65 -15.62
CA GLU A 241 -24.09 -23.87 -17.02
C GLU A 241 -24.49 -22.57 -17.72
N GLU A 242 -24.14 -22.42 -18.99
CA GLU A 242 -24.45 -21.20 -19.75
C GLU A 242 -25.97 -20.98 -19.86
N GLY A 243 -26.41 -19.74 -19.64
CA GLY A 243 -27.83 -19.37 -19.70
C GLY A 243 -28.62 -19.61 -18.40
N THR A 244 -28.02 -20.19 -17.36
CA THR A 244 -28.69 -20.35 -16.06
C THR A 244 -28.58 -19.09 -15.19
N PRO A 245 -29.43 -18.95 -14.15
CA PRO A 245 -29.29 -17.87 -13.15
C PRO A 245 -27.92 -17.84 -12.47
N GLU A 246 -27.28 -18.99 -12.27
CA GLU A 246 -25.93 -19.10 -11.71
C GLU A 246 -24.87 -18.49 -12.64
N ALA A 247 -24.98 -18.73 -13.95
CA ALA A 247 -24.10 -18.09 -14.93
C ALA A 247 -24.33 -16.57 -15.00
N HIS A 248 -25.58 -16.13 -14.88
CA HIS A 248 -25.89 -14.70 -14.79
C HIS A 248 -25.29 -14.06 -13.51
N TYR A 249 -25.42 -14.73 -12.37
CA TYR A 249 -24.76 -14.31 -11.13
C TYR A 249 -23.24 -14.22 -11.32
N ASN A 250 -22.61 -15.22 -11.93
CA ASN A 250 -21.16 -15.22 -12.16
C ASN A 250 -20.72 -14.08 -13.06
N ASP A 251 -21.43 -13.78 -14.16
CA ASP A 251 -21.11 -12.64 -15.03
C ASP A 251 -21.15 -11.32 -14.25
N MET A 252 -22.20 -11.11 -13.47
CA MET A 252 -22.35 -9.92 -12.62
C MET A 252 -21.28 -9.85 -11.52
N HIS A 253 -20.99 -10.99 -10.88
CA HIS A 253 -19.97 -11.13 -9.85
C HIS A 253 -18.58 -10.78 -10.41
N THR A 254 -18.18 -11.43 -11.51
CA THR A 254 -16.86 -11.24 -12.11
C THR A 254 -16.67 -9.80 -12.59
N ARG A 255 -17.67 -9.20 -13.24
CA ARG A 255 -17.63 -7.79 -13.65
C ARG A 255 -17.47 -6.83 -12.48
N THR A 256 -18.19 -7.08 -11.38
CA THR A 256 -18.12 -6.24 -10.19
C THR A 256 -16.78 -6.40 -9.48
N ARG A 257 -16.34 -7.65 -9.28
CA ARG A 257 -15.05 -7.98 -8.64
C ARG A 257 -13.86 -7.44 -9.43
N PHE A 258 -13.94 -7.33 -10.76
CA PHE A 258 -12.90 -6.69 -11.57
C PHE A 258 -12.48 -5.29 -11.09
N THR A 259 -13.33 -4.62 -10.30
CA THR A 259 -13.00 -3.39 -9.59
C THR A 259 -11.74 -3.51 -8.74
N VAL A 260 -11.59 -4.57 -7.93
CA VAL A 260 -10.41 -4.72 -7.06
C VAL A 260 -9.16 -5.11 -7.83
N GLU A 261 -9.29 -5.94 -8.88
CA GLU A 261 -8.19 -6.24 -9.79
C GLU A 261 -7.67 -4.97 -10.46
N ARG A 262 -8.57 -4.11 -10.94
CA ARG A 262 -8.23 -2.80 -11.51
C ARG A 262 -7.57 -1.89 -10.48
N CYS A 263 -8.07 -1.86 -9.24
CA CYS A 263 -7.46 -1.09 -8.16
C CYS A 263 -6.01 -1.54 -7.91
N ILE A 264 -5.78 -2.84 -7.80
CA ILE A 264 -4.44 -3.44 -7.62
C ILE A 264 -3.54 -3.13 -8.82
N ALA A 265 -4.04 -3.29 -10.04
CA ALA A 265 -3.27 -3.01 -11.26
C ALA A 265 -2.85 -1.54 -11.34
N LEU A 266 -3.73 -0.60 -11.00
CA LEU A 266 -3.39 0.84 -10.96
C LEU A 266 -2.36 1.14 -9.87
N LEU A 267 -2.49 0.53 -8.69
CA LEU A 267 -1.52 0.69 -7.61
C LEU A 267 -0.13 0.20 -8.03
N LYS A 268 -0.06 -1.00 -8.62
CA LYS A 268 1.17 -1.59 -9.14
C LYS A 268 1.78 -0.80 -10.27
N ALA A 269 0.98 -0.32 -11.22
CA ALA A 269 1.44 0.50 -12.33
C ALA A 269 1.98 1.86 -11.86
N ARG A 270 1.33 2.48 -10.86
CA ARG A 270 1.75 3.78 -10.33
C ARG A 270 3.07 3.70 -9.57
N TRP A 271 3.28 2.66 -8.78
CA TRP A 271 4.41 2.55 -7.84
C TRP A 271 5.40 1.42 -8.15
N ARG A 272 5.26 0.77 -9.30
CA ARG A 272 6.15 -0.28 -9.82
C ARG A 272 6.47 -1.39 -8.80
N LEU A 273 5.48 -1.81 -8.03
CA LEU A 273 5.61 -2.77 -6.93
C LEU A 273 6.06 -4.17 -7.38
N ASP A 274 5.96 -4.47 -8.68
CA ASP A 274 6.38 -5.76 -9.26
C ASP A 274 7.86 -5.80 -9.70
N GLN A 275 8.60 -4.69 -9.61
CA GLN A 275 10.00 -4.67 -10.07
C GLN A 275 11.01 -5.03 -8.95
N ALA A 276 11.93 -5.94 -9.26
CA ALA A 276 13.01 -6.42 -8.37
C ALA A 276 13.94 -5.33 -7.79
N ALA A 277 13.87 -4.09 -8.28
CA ALA A 277 14.63 -2.96 -7.75
C ALA A 277 13.92 -2.24 -6.58
N PHE A 278 12.58 -2.23 -6.53
CA PHE A 278 11.80 -1.85 -5.33
C PHE A 278 12.16 -2.75 -4.15
N THR A 279 12.28 -4.02 -4.47
CA THR A 279 12.57 -5.14 -3.60
C THR A 279 13.93 -5.02 -2.89
N ARG A 280 14.98 -4.50 -3.54
CA ARG A 280 16.39 -4.58 -3.08
C ARG A 280 16.73 -3.83 -1.78
N PHE A 281 15.79 -3.04 -1.24
CA PHE A 281 16.06 -2.18 -0.08
C PHE A 281 15.09 -2.37 1.09
N TYR A 282 13.95 -3.02 0.90
CA TYR A 282 12.97 -3.16 1.98
C TYR A 282 13.48 -4.01 3.16
N PHE A 283 14.56 -4.78 3.02
CA PHE A 283 15.01 -5.68 4.10
C PHE A 283 16.44 -5.52 4.62
N SER A 284 17.34 -4.72 4.00
CA SER A 284 18.67 -4.50 4.60
C SER A 284 18.66 -3.53 5.80
N THR A 285 17.54 -2.84 6.03
CA THR A 285 17.35 -1.90 7.15
C THR A 285 16.27 -2.37 8.14
N PHE A 286 15.53 -3.42 7.79
CA PHE A 286 14.47 -4.03 8.62
C PHE A 286 14.97 -5.21 9.45
N GLU A 287 16.23 -5.61 9.26
CA GLU A 287 16.84 -6.83 9.79
C GLU A 287 17.26 -6.75 11.27
N LYS A 288 16.59 -5.94 12.11
CA LYS A 288 16.85 -6.01 13.57
C LYS A 288 15.63 -6.12 14.49
N ASP A 289 14.48 -5.49 14.27
CA ASP A 289 13.40 -5.57 15.30
C ASP A 289 11.94 -5.42 14.81
N SER A 290 11.63 -5.39 13.50
CA SER A 290 10.28 -4.95 13.06
C SER A 290 9.41 -5.97 12.31
N PHE A 291 9.93 -7.17 12.01
CA PHE A 291 9.11 -8.31 11.55
C PHE A 291 9.21 -9.54 12.45
N ALA A 292 10.08 -9.54 13.46
CA ALA A 292 10.10 -10.51 14.56
C ALA A 292 8.99 -10.24 15.60
N MET A 293 7.82 -9.77 15.15
CA MET A 293 6.56 -9.85 15.88
C MET A 293 5.64 -10.87 15.22
N GLY A 294 6.19 -12.00 14.81
CA GLY A 294 5.46 -13.26 14.98
C GLY A 294 5.16 -13.39 16.48
N ALA A 295 3.88 -13.31 16.85
CA ALA A 295 3.31 -13.34 18.21
C ALA A 295 2.98 -11.99 18.90
N ALA A 296 3.26 -10.82 18.31
CA ALA A 296 2.73 -9.57 18.83
C ALA A 296 1.95 -8.85 17.73
N GLN A 297 0.62 -8.95 17.84
CA GLN A 297 -0.26 -7.96 17.23
C GLN A 297 0.28 -6.57 17.57
N PRO A 298 0.37 -5.65 16.59
CA PRO A 298 0.75 -4.29 16.90
C PRO A 298 -0.11 -3.78 18.06
N HIS A 299 0.52 -3.25 19.10
CA HIS A 299 -0.13 -2.88 20.37
C HIS A 299 -1.36 -1.96 20.20
N TRP A 300 -1.50 -1.30 19.04
CA TRP A 300 -2.63 -0.46 18.66
C TRP A 300 -3.91 -1.23 18.27
N ILE A 301 -3.85 -2.53 17.94
CA ILE A 301 -5.05 -3.37 17.73
C ILE A 301 -5.86 -3.52 19.03
N SER A 302 -5.20 -3.35 20.19
CA SER A 302 -5.88 -3.36 21.50
C SER A 302 -6.64 -2.05 21.83
N GLU A 303 -6.33 -0.94 21.15
CA GLU A 303 -6.93 0.37 21.43
C GLU A 303 -8.15 0.71 20.60
N ALA A 304 -8.22 0.21 19.36
CA ALA A 304 -9.45 0.29 18.57
C ALA A 304 -10.61 -0.52 19.22
N GLY A 305 -10.29 -1.50 20.07
CA GLY A 305 -11.26 -2.22 20.90
C GLY A 305 -11.78 -1.43 22.11
N ARG A 306 -11.11 -0.34 22.52
CA ARG A 306 -11.58 0.52 23.62
C ARG A 306 -12.63 1.55 23.18
N CYS A 307 -12.59 2.00 21.92
CA CYS A 307 -13.65 2.85 21.35
C CYS A 307 -14.93 2.08 20.98
N ALA A 308 -14.94 0.74 21.09
CA ALA A 308 -16.12 -0.09 20.90
C ALA A 308 -16.81 -0.48 22.23
N MET A 309 -16.36 0.09 23.37
CA MET A 309 -16.93 -0.13 24.70
C MET A 309 -17.18 1.19 25.48
N THR A 310 -17.51 2.25 24.75
CA THR A 310 -18.14 3.48 25.24
C THR A 310 -19.13 3.97 24.19
#